data_AF-A0A6B2UIF7-F1
#
_entry.id   AF-A0A6B2UIF7-F1
#
_cell.length_a   1.000
_cell.length_b   1.000
_cell.length_c   1.000
_cell.angle_alpha   90.00
_cell.angle_beta   90.00
_cell.angle_gamma   90.00
#
_symmetry.space_group_name_H-M   'P 1'
#
loop_
_entity.id
_entity.type
_entity.pdbx_description
1 polymer ?
#
loop_
_entity_poly.entity_id
_entity_poly.type
_entity_poly.pdbx_seq_one_letter_code
_entity_poly.pdbx_strand_id
1 'polypeptide(L)'
;LAGALGTDRDREVLEKRLRGLLGDVEAPLLLGPAEARLTTWAVRAGETSRATALAALDDPRCRALLDDWANLLAAPPLTRAAVRPAPQHFRKAIKKERRRSRRLLAQAFALPHGPARDVALHEARKKTKRLRYAAESARPVLGKPAKRLTREAKALTSLLGHHHDGVEARAALLRLATHAQTAGEAGFTWGLLYGREEARARAYEEEVERLRAGE
;
A
#
# COMPACT_ATOMS: atom_id res chain seq x y z
N LEU A 1 9.81 -11.14 9.66
CA LEU A 1 9.26 -11.76 8.44
C LEU A 1 8.48 -10.78 7.55
N ALA A 2 7.35 -10.21 7.98
CA ALA A 2 6.52 -9.35 7.11
C ALA A 2 7.27 -8.16 6.48
N GLY A 3 8.16 -7.49 7.22
CA GLY A 3 9.01 -6.42 6.67
C GLY A 3 10.01 -6.93 5.63
N ALA A 4 10.70 -8.04 5.91
CA ALA A 4 11.69 -8.63 5.01
C ALA A 4 11.07 -9.10 3.68
N LEU A 5 9.90 -9.74 3.74
CA LEU A 5 9.16 -10.15 2.54
C LEU A 5 8.49 -8.96 1.83
N GLY A 6 8.06 -7.97 2.59
CA GLY A 6 7.38 -6.78 2.09
C GLY A 6 8.26 -5.96 1.15
N THR A 7 9.54 -5.78 1.49
CA THR A 7 10.48 -4.99 0.68
C THR A 7 10.62 -5.52 -0.75
N ASP A 8 10.79 -6.84 -0.92
CA ASP A 8 10.89 -7.43 -2.25
C ASP A 8 9.58 -7.33 -3.02
N ARG A 9 8.44 -7.54 -2.33
CA ARG A 9 7.13 -7.38 -2.95
C ARG A 9 6.84 -5.95 -3.40
N ASP A 10 7.18 -4.96 -2.57
CA ASP A 10 6.97 -3.55 -2.89
C ASP A 10 7.81 -3.16 -4.10
N ARG A 11 9.05 -3.67 -4.21
CA ARG A 11 9.89 -3.53 -5.39
C ARG A 11 9.27 -4.14 -6.64
N GLU A 12 8.80 -5.38 -6.59
CA GLU A 12 8.13 -6.03 -7.75
C GLU A 12 6.92 -5.24 -8.24
N VAL A 13 6.10 -4.75 -7.31
CA VAL A 13 4.91 -3.94 -7.62
C VAL A 13 5.31 -2.61 -8.27
N LEU A 14 6.33 -1.96 -7.71
CA LEU A 14 6.87 -0.71 -8.24
C LEU A 14 7.47 -0.91 -9.65
N GLU A 15 8.29 -1.94 -9.86
CA GLU A 15 8.84 -2.29 -11.18
C GLU A 15 7.72 -2.50 -12.20
N LYS A 16 6.72 -3.32 -11.86
CA LYS A 16 5.57 -3.58 -12.74
C LYS A 16 4.84 -2.30 -13.11
N ARG A 17 4.63 -1.39 -12.15
CA ARG A 17 3.98 -0.10 -12.39
C ARG A 17 4.82 0.78 -13.31
N LEU A 18 6.12 0.89 -13.08
CA LEU A 18 7.03 1.70 -13.91
C LEU A 18 7.14 1.15 -15.33
N ARG A 19 7.20 -0.17 -15.52
CA ARG A 19 7.19 -0.79 -16.85
C ARG A 19 5.87 -0.52 -17.58
N GLY A 20 4.74 -0.66 -16.89
CA GLY A 20 3.43 -0.32 -17.47
C GLY A 20 3.35 1.16 -17.88
N LEU A 21 3.78 2.06 -17.00
CA LEU A 21 3.86 3.50 -17.27
C LEU A 21 4.69 3.82 -18.51
N LEU A 22 5.86 3.18 -18.64
CA LEU A 22 6.76 3.37 -19.77
C LEU A 22 6.19 2.79 -21.08
N GLY A 23 5.53 1.63 -21.00
CA GLY A 23 4.84 1.01 -22.14
C GLY A 23 3.64 1.83 -22.67
N ASP A 24 3.05 2.67 -21.83
CA ASP A 24 1.98 3.62 -22.21
C ASP A 24 2.53 4.94 -22.80
N VAL A 25 3.84 5.07 -23.06
CA VAL A 25 4.44 6.27 -23.65
C VAL A 25 4.56 6.09 -25.16
N GLU A 26 4.07 7.08 -25.91
CA GLU A 26 4.23 7.11 -27.36
C GLU A 26 5.70 7.29 -27.76
N ALA A 27 6.13 6.63 -28.84
CA ALA A 27 7.53 6.61 -29.27
C ALA A 27 8.20 8.00 -29.39
N PRO A 28 7.54 9.07 -29.90
CA PRO A 28 8.16 10.39 -29.97
C PRO A 28 8.49 11.02 -28.61
N LEU A 29 7.86 10.55 -27.52
CA LEU A 29 8.06 11.02 -26.16
C LEU A 29 9.06 10.15 -25.37
N LEU A 30 9.48 9.01 -25.94
CA LEU A 30 10.49 8.12 -25.37
C LEU A 30 11.90 8.60 -25.75
N LEU A 31 12.46 9.49 -24.92
CA LEU A 31 13.82 10.00 -25.13
C LEU A 31 14.86 9.20 -24.33
N GLY A 32 15.99 8.92 -24.98
CA GLY A 32 17.13 8.21 -24.39
C GLY A 32 16.88 6.71 -24.17
N PRO A 33 17.81 6.00 -23.51
CA PRO A 33 17.73 4.55 -23.29
C PRO A 33 16.84 4.21 -22.07
N ALA A 34 15.63 4.76 -22.01
CA ALA A 34 14.75 4.69 -20.84
C ALA A 34 14.43 3.25 -20.40
N GLU A 35 14.15 2.35 -21.34
CA GLU A 35 13.88 0.93 -21.05
C GLU A 35 15.09 0.21 -20.45
N ALA A 36 16.28 0.43 -21.03
CA ALA A 36 17.52 -0.17 -20.55
C ALA A 36 17.87 0.34 -19.15
N ARG A 37 17.66 1.64 -18.89
CA ARG A 37 17.85 2.25 -17.56
C ARG A 37 16.89 1.68 -16.53
N LEU A 38 15.60 1.55 -16.86
CA LEU A 38 14.61 0.94 -15.97
C LEU A 38 14.98 -0.51 -15.64
N THR A 39 15.39 -1.27 -16.65
CA THR A 39 15.83 -2.66 -16.48
C THR A 39 17.05 -2.77 -15.57
N THR A 40 18.06 -1.92 -15.79
CA THR A 40 19.27 -1.88 -14.95
C THR A 40 18.93 -1.53 -13.49
N TRP A 41 18.05 -0.55 -13.28
CA TRP A 41 17.57 -0.19 -11.95
C TRP A 41 16.83 -1.34 -11.26
N ALA A 42 15.95 -2.02 -12.00
CA ALA A 42 15.13 -3.12 -11.49
C ALA A 42 15.97 -4.33 -11.06
N VAL A 43 16.97 -4.71 -11.87
CA VAL A 43 17.88 -5.82 -11.57
C VAL A 43 18.69 -5.53 -10.30
N ARG A 44 19.35 -4.36 -10.24
CA ARG A 44 20.15 -3.98 -9.06
C ARG A 44 19.33 -3.92 -7.78
N ALA A 45 18.11 -3.41 -7.85
CA ALA A 45 17.23 -3.37 -6.69
C ALA A 45 16.74 -4.77 -6.28
N GLY A 46 16.56 -5.69 -7.24
CA GLY A 46 15.94 -7.00 -7.01
C GLY A 46 16.86 -8.05 -6.42
N GLU A 47 18.14 -8.06 -6.78
CA GLU A 47 19.10 -9.03 -6.23
C GLU A 47 19.22 -8.90 -4.71
N THR A 48 19.34 -7.67 -4.20
CA THR A 48 19.48 -7.42 -2.75
C THR A 48 18.21 -7.74 -1.97
N SER A 49 17.03 -7.33 -2.46
CA SER A 49 15.77 -7.55 -1.74
C SER A 49 15.38 -9.02 -1.71
N ARG A 50 15.58 -9.74 -2.82
CA ARG A 50 15.33 -11.18 -2.91
C ARG A 50 16.25 -11.97 -1.99
N ALA A 51 17.55 -11.67 -1.98
CA ALA A 51 18.51 -12.32 -1.09
C ALA A 51 18.13 -12.11 0.40
N THR A 52 17.72 -10.89 0.76
CA THR A 52 17.25 -10.57 2.11
C THR A 52 15.96 -11.33 2.47
N ALA A 53 15.03 -11.45 1.53
CA ALA A 53 13.78 -12.19 1.73
C ALA A 53 14.04 -13.69 1.94
N LEU A 54 14.92 -14.29 1.13
CA LEU A 54 15.31 -15.71 1.27
C LEU A 54 16.04 -15.95 2.60
N ALA A 55 17.03 -15.12 2.94
CA ALA A 55 17.73 -15.22 4.22
C ALA A 55 16.77 -15.13 5.42
N ALA A 56 15.73 -14.28 5.34
CA ALA A 56 14.72 -14.18 6.38
C ALA A 56 13.79 -15.39 6.46
N LEU A 57 13.62 -16.15 5.37
CA LEU A 57 12.85 -17.40 5.35
C LEU A 57 13.67 -18.58 5.89
N ASP A 58 14.97 -18.60 5.60
CA ASP A 58 15.92 -19.63 6.04
C ASP A 58 16.40 -19.43 7.50
N ASP A 59 16.16 -18.26 8.08
CA ASP A 59 16.52 -17.95 9.47
C ASP A 59 15.73 -18.86 10.45
N PRO A 60 16.39 -19.52 11.43
CA PRO A 60 15.72 -20.33 12.46
C PRO A 60 14.57 -19.62 13.19
N ARG A 61 14.63 -18.29 13.31
CA ARG A 61 13.55 -17.46 13.89
C ARG A 61 12.27 -17.54 13.06
N CYS A 62 12.35 -17.72 11.74
CA CYS A 62 11.19 -17.93 10.88
C CYS A 62 10.49 -19.24 11.22
N ARG A 63 11.26 -20.33 11.37
CA ARG A 63 10.71 -21.63 11.79
C ARG A 63 10.08 -21.55 13.18
N ALA A 64 10.77 -20.97 14.14
CA ALA A 64 10.25 -20.79 15.50
C ALA A 64 8.93 -19.98 15.50
N LEU A 65 8.83 -18.93 14.68
CA LEU A 65 7.60 -18.16 14.53
C LEU A 65 6.44 -19.00 13.97
N LEU A 66 6.71 -19.89 13.01
CA LEU A 66 5.70 -20.79 12.45
C LEU A 66 5.24 -21.82 13.48
N ASP A 67 6.16 -22.34 14.29
CA ASP A 67 5.85 -23.25 15.39
C ASP A 67 5.01 -22.54 16.48
N ASP A 68 5.38 -21.32 16.86
CA ASP A 68 4.60 -20.47 17.77
C ASP A 68 3.19 -20.20 17.23
N TRP A 69 3.04 -20.00 15.92
CA TRP A 69 1.72 -19.81 15.32
C TRP A 69 0.89 -21.09 15.34
N ALA A 70 1.49 -22.25 15.06
CA ALA A 70 0.81 -23.54 15.21
C ALA A 70 0.33 -23.75 16.67
N ASN A 71 1.20 -23.46 17.64
CA ASN A 71 0.88 -23.54 19.06
C ASN A 71 -0.24 -22.58 19.46
N LEU A 72 -0.21 -21.33 18.95
CA LEU A 72 -1.25 -20.34 19.18
C LEU A 72 -2.63 -20.79 18.65
N LEU A 73 -2.67 -21.47 17.50
CA LEU A 73 -3.91 -21.97 16.92
C LEU A 73 -4.44 -23.21 17.67
N ALA A 74 -3.54 -24.09 18.13
CA ALA A 74 -3.90 -25.29 18.87
C ALA A 74 -4.34 -25.00 20.31
N ALA A 75 -3.64 -24.10 21.00
CA ALA A 75 -3.89 -23.74 22.39
C ALA A 75 -3.81 -22.21 22.57
N PRO A 76 -4.82 -21.45 22.09
CA PRO A 76 -4.81 -20.00 22.20
C PRO A 76 -4.80 -19.58 23.67
N PRO A 77 -3.93 -18.64 24.09
CA PRO A 77 -3.87 -18.15 25.46
C PRO A 77 -5.04 -17.19 25.73
N LEU A 78 -6.24 -17.76 25.90
CA LEU A 78 -7.46 -17.01 26.10
C LEU A 78 -7.43 -16.25 27.43
N THR A 79 -7.75 -14.96 27.38
CA THR A 79 -7.95 -14.15 28.59
C THR A 79 -9.34 -14.35 29.16
N ARG A 80 -9.58 -13.90 30.41
CA ARG A 80 -10.94 -13.87 31.01
C ARG A 80 -11.97 -13.12 30.15
N ALA A 81 -11.53 -12.22 29.26
CA ALA A 81 -12.44 -11.52 28.36
C ALA A 81 -12.98 -12.38 27.22
N ALA A 82 -12.41 -13.56 26.96
CA ALA A 82 -12.83 -14.45 25.88
C ALA A 82 -14.25 -15.02 26.08
N VAL A 83 -14.77 -15.05 27.31
CA VAL A 83 -16.14 -15.50 27.63
C VAL A 83 -17.22 -14.50 27.23
N ARG A 84 -16.85 -13.27 26.86
CA ARG A 84 -17.80 -12.20 26.57
C ARG A 84 -18.42 -12.38 25.18
N PRO A 85 -19.64 -11.85 24.93
CA PRO A 85 -20.31 -11.99 23.64
C PRO A 85 -19.48 -11.39 22.48
N ALA A 86 -19.06 -12.25 21.56
CA ALA A 86 -18.30 -11.87 20.36
C ALA A 86 -18.91 -10.69 19.57
N PRO A 87 -20.25 -10.60 19.35
CA PRO A 87 -20.84 -9.48 18.61
C PRO A 87 -20.49 -8.11 19.21
N GLN A 88 -20.48 -7.98 20.54
CA GLN A 88 -20.20 -6.71 21.21
C GLN A 88 -18.74 -6.29 21.04
N HIS A 89 -17.81 -7.24 21.11
CA HIS A 89 -16.39 -7.01 20.88
C HIS A 89 -16.11 -6.53 19.45
N PHE A 90 -16.65 -7.21 18.45
CA PHE A 90 -16.50 -6.81 17.05
C PHE A 90 -17.10 -5.44 16.76
N ARG A 91 -18.33 -5.16 17.25
CA ARG A 91 -18.96 -3.83 17.09
C ARG A 91 -18.10 -2.72 17.68
N LYS A 92 -17.53 -2.93 18.88
CA LYS A 92 -16.63 -1.95 19.53
C LYS A 92 -15.35 -1.72 18.72
N ALA A 93 -14.72 -2.80 18.23
CA ALA A 93 -13.51 -2.71 17.40
C ALA A 93 -13.78 -1.98 16.08
N ILE A 94 -14.85 -2.34 15.37
CA ILE A 94 -15.30 -1.69 14.14
C ILE A 94 -15.57 -0.21 14.37
N LYS A 95 -16.35 0.16 15.40
CA LYS A 95 -16.65 1.57 15.71
C LYS A 95 -15.39 2.38 15.95
N LYS A 96 -14.42 1.80 16.69
CA LYS A 96 -13.13 2.43 16.99
C LYS A 96 -12.30 2.67 15.72
N GLU A 97 -12.13 1.66 14.87
CA GLU A 97 -11.30 1.79 13.67
C GLU A 97 -12.00 2.65 12.59
N ARG A 98 -13.34 2.62 12.49
CA ARG A 98 -14.10 3.52 11.61
C ARG A 98 -13.91 4.98 12.02
N ARG A 99 -14.03 5.30 13.32
CA ARG A 99 -13.79 6.67 13.82
C ARG A 99 -12.36 7.13 13.52
N ARG A 100 -11.37 6.26 13.71
CA ARG A 100 -9.95 6.57 13.43
C ARG A 100 -9.70 6.82 11.95
N SER A 101 -10.19 5.94 11.09
CA SER A 101 -10.09 6.08 9.64
C SER A 101 -10.71 7.39 9.16
N ARG A 102 -11.98 7.66 9.53
CA ARG A 102 -12.67 8.92 9.18
C ARG A 102 -11.93 10.17 9.65
N ARG A 103 -11.43 10.16 10.90
CA ARG A 103 -10.66 11.28 11.46
C ARG A 103 -9.37 11.54 10.68
N LEU A 104 -8.58 10.50 10.40
CA LEU A 104 -7.32 10.65 9.67
C LEU A 104 -7.55 11.08 8.22
N LEU A 105 -8.60 10.59 7.57
CA LEU A 105 -8.99 11.08 6.24
C LEU A 105 -9.35 12.57 6.31
N ALA A 106 -10.19 12.99 7.25
CA ALA A 106 -10.52 14.40 7.41
C ALA A 106 -9.28 15.28 7.62
N GLN A 107 -8.33 14.82 8.44
CA GLN A 107 -7.05 15.51 8.64
C GLN A 107 -6.20 15.56 7.36
N ALA A 108 -6.12 14.47 6.61
CA ALA A 108 -5.37 14.42 5.36
C ALA A 108 -5.93 15.39 4.31
N PHE A 109 -7.26 15.42 4.14
CA PHE A 109 -7.92 16.29 3.17
C PHE A 109 -7.96 17.77 3.58
N ALA A 110 -7.67 18.09 4.85
CA ALA A 110 -7.47 19.47 5.28
C ALA A 110 -6.08 20.04 4.90
N LEU A 111 -5.12 19.19 4.54
CA LEU A 111 -3.81 19.60 4.04
C LEU A 111 -3.88 19.95 2.55
N PRO A 112 -3.06 20.86 2.02
CA PRO A 112 -2.95 21.05 0.58
C PRO A 112 -2.42 19.78 -0.12
N HIS A 113 -2.66 19.64 -1.42
CA HIS A 113 -2.05 18.57 -2.22
C HIS A 113 -0.53 18.58 -2.08
N GLY A 114 0.07 17.39 -2.04
CA GLY A 114 1.52 17.23 -1.97
C GLY A 114 1.99 16.32 -0.83
N PRO A 115 3.30 16.33 -0.52
CA PRO A 115 3.93 15.32 0.33
C PRO A 115 3.32 15.18 1.73
N ALA A 116 2.90 16.29 2.35
CA ALA A 116 2.26 16.25 3.66
C ALA A 116 0.91 15.52 3.63
N ARG A 117 0.09 15.77 2.60
CA ARG A 117 -1.17 15.05 2.36
C ARG A 117 -0.89 13.59 2.01
N ASP A 118 0.12 13.30 1.20
CA ASP A 118 0.51 11.92 0.84
C ASP A 118 0.81 11.06 2.08
N VAL A 119 1.61 11.59 3.01
CA VAL A 119 1.92 10.92 4.28
C VAL A 119 0.67 10.73 5.13
N ALA A 120 -0.18 11.75 5.23
CA ALA A 120 -1.42 11.68 5.99
C ALA A 120 -2.41 10.65 5.41
N LEU A 121 -2.53 10.57 4.08
CA LEU A 121 -3.35 9.57 3.38
C LEU A 121 -2.79 8.15 3.57
N HIS A 122 -1.48 7.98 3.60
CA HIS A 122 -0.86 6.69 3.91
C HIS A 122 -1.18 6.23 5.35
N GLU A 123 -1.16 7.13 6.33
CA GLU A 123 -1.59 6.81 7.69
C GLU A 123 -3.08 6.48 7.79
N ALA A 124 -3.92 7.23 7.06
CA ALA A 124 -5.35 6.92 6.95
C ALA A 124 -5.58 5.52 6.36
N ARG A 125 -4.85 5.17 5.30
CA ARG A 125 -4.88 3.83 4.66
C ARG A 125 -4.60 2.72 5.66
N LYS A 126 -3.60 2.87 6.54
CA LYS A 126 -3.29 1.88 7.58
C LYS A 126 -4.49 1.62 8.49
N LYS A 127 -5.25 2.65 8.86
CA LYS A 127 -6.45 2.48 9.70
C LYS A 127 -7.64 1.95 8.92
N THR A 128 -7.81 2.34 7.65
CA THR A 128 -8.84 1.75 6.77
C THR A 128 -8.59 0.25 6.54
N LYS A 129 -7.34 -0.17 6.37
CA LYS A 129 -6.98 -1.61 6.35
C LYS A 129 -7.39 -2.33 7.63
N ARG A 130 -7.14 -1.73 8.80
CA ARG A 130 -7.55 -2.30 10.10
C ARG A 130 -9.08 -2.38 10.23
N LEU A 131 -9.81 -1.36 9.77
CA LEU A 131 -11.27 -1.40 9.70
C LEU A 131 -11.75 -2.55 8.81
N ARG A 132 -11.16 -2.71 7.63
CA ARG A 132 -11.48 -3.82 6.72
C ARG A 132 -11.27 -5.17 7.38
N TYR A 133 -10.11 -5.41 7.99
CA TYR A 133 -9.84 -6.67 8.68
C TYR A 133 -10.79 -6.91 9.86
N ALA A 134 -11.08 -5.89 10.66
CA ALA A 134 -12.05 -6.01 11.75
C ALA A 134 -13.45 -6.38 11.24
N ALA A 135 -13.89 -5.81 10.12
CA ALA A 135 -15.16 -6.14 9.48
C ALA A 135 -15.15 -7.54 8.86
N GLU A 136 -14.06 -7.93 8.19
CA GLU A 136 -13.89 -9.27 7.60
C GLU A 136 -13.97 -10.36 8.68
N SER A 137 -13.22 -10.21 9.77
CA SER A 137 -13.24 -11.15 10.90
C SER A 137 -14.59 -11.19 11.62
N ALA A 138 -15.37 -10.11 11.58
CA ALA A 138 -16.68 -10.06 12.22
C ALA A 138 -17.79 -10.75 11.42
N ARG A 139 -17.54 -11.13 10.15
CA ARG A 139 -18.57 -11.69 9.24
C ARG A 139 -19.31 -12.91 9.80
N PRO A 140 -18.66 -13.91 10.44
CA PRO A 140 -19.36 -15.07 10.99
C PRO A 140 -20.37 -14.72 12.09
N VAL A 141 -20.14 -13.60 12.79
CA VAL A 141 -20.89 -13.22 14.00
C VAL A 141 -21.89 -12.10 13.72
N LEU A 142 -21.54 -11.16 12.83
CA LEU A 142 -22.34 -9.98 12.50
C LEU A 142 -23.01 -10.04 11.13
N GLY A 143 -22.76 -11.07 10.33
CA GLY A 143 -23.48 -11.35 9.08
C GLY A 143 -23.40 -10.24 8.02
N LYS A 144 -24.54 -9.93 7.40
CA LYS A 144 -24.66 -9.00 6.25
C LYS A 144 -24.08 -7.59 6.52
N PRO A 145 -24.33 -6.94 7.68
CA PRO A 145 -23.71 -5.66 8.02
C PRO A 145 -22.18 -5.66 7.93
N ALA A 146 -21.51 -6.68 8.47
CA ALA A 146 -20.07 -6.79 8.41
C ALA A 146 -19.57 -7.00 6.97
N LYS A 147 -20.25 -7.85 6.19
CA LYS A 147 -19.94 -8.05 4.76
C LYS A 147 -20.01 -6.75 3.95
N ARG A 148 -21.04 -5.93 4.19
CA ARG A 148 -21.19 -4.64 3.51
C ARG A 148 -20.04 -3.69 3.86
N LEU A 149 -19.73 -3.56 5.15
CA LEU A 149 -18.63 -2.71 5.62
C LEU A 149 -17.26 -3.18 5.09
N THR A 150 -17.02 -4.50 5.00
CA THR A 150 -15.82 -5.04 4.36
C THR A 150 -15.69 -4.53 2.92
N ARG A 151 -16.78 -4.54 2.15
CA ARG A 151 -16.77 -4.08 0.74
C ARG A 151 -16.45 -2.59 0.65
N GLU A 152 -17.10 -1.76 1.47
CA GLU A 152 -16.85 -0.32 1.54
C GLU A 152 -15.39 -0.01 1.92
N ALA A 153 -14.91 -0.61 3.01
CA ALA A 153 -13.53 -0.44 3.47
C ALA A 153 -12.51 -0.98 2.47
N LYS A 154 -12.86 -2.02 1.69
CA LYS A 154 -12.02 -2.53 0.59
C LYS A 154 -11.91 -1.52 -0.55
N ALA A 155 -13.02 -0.96 -1.02
CA ALA A 155 -13.01 0.07 -2.07
C ALA A 155 -12.12 1.26 -1.66
N LEU A 156 -12.31 1.78 -0.45
CA LEU A 156 -11.51 2.88 0.08
C LEU A 156 -10.02 2.50 0.24
N THR A 157 -9.73 1.29 0.72
CA THR A 157 -8.34 0.80 0.84
C THR A 157 -7.67 0.65 -0.52
N SER A 158 -8.40 0.24 -1.56
CA SER A 158 -7.88 0.11 -2.92
C SER A 158 -7.47 1.47 -3.48
N LEU A 159 -8.33 2.49 -3.40
CA LEU A 159 -8.02 3.83 -3.87
C LEU A 159 -6.80 4.43 -3.16
N LEU A 160 -6.79 4.37 -1.83
CA LEU A 160 -5.64 4.83 -1.04
C LEU A 160 -4.37 4.00 -1.33
N GLY A 161 -4.54 2.74 -1.73
CA GLY A 161 -3.45 1.90 -2.21
C GLY A 161 -2.87 2.41 -3.53
N HIS A 162 -3.70 2.64 -4.53
CA HIS A 162 -3.25 3.14 -5.83
C HIS A 162 -2.62 4.53 -5.76
N HIS A 163 -3.13 5.39 -4.87
CA HIS A 163 -2.53 6.68 -4.53
C HIS A 163 -1.12 6.48 -3.96
N HIS A 164 -0.97 5.68 -2.90
CA HIS A 164 0.32 5.43 -2.27
C HIS A 164 1.33 4.80 -3.22
N ASP A 165 0.92 3.81 -4.02
CA ASP A 165 1.76 3.18 -5.03
C ASP A 165 2.27 4.23 -6.07
N GLY A 166 1.48 5.27 -6.35
CA GLY A 166 1.89 6.37 -7.21
C GLY A 166 2.83 7.38 -6.54
N VAL A 167 2.70 7.59 -5.22
CA VAL A 167 3.68 8.34 -4.43
C VAL A 167 5.05 7.67 -4.48
N GLU A 168 5.10 6.34 -4.28
CA GLU A 168 6.33 5.55 -4.40
C GLU A 168 6.90 5.58 -5.83
N ALA A 169 6.02 5.51 -6.85
CA ALA A 169 6.41 5.63 -8.24
C ALA A 169 7.07 6.99 -8.55
N ARG A 170 6.48 8.09 -8.09
CA ARG A 170 7.04 9.44 -8.24
C ARG A 170 8.42 9.57 -7.61
N ALA A 171 8.61 9.01 -6.41
CA ALA A 171 9.92 9.01 -5.76
C ALA A 171 10.96 8.21 -6.57
N ALA A 172 10.56 7.07 -7.15
CA ALA A 172 11.45 6.27 -8.01
C ALA A 172 11.76 6.96 -9.34
N LEU A 173 10.77 7.59 -9.97
CA LEU A 173 10.93 8.35 -11.20
C LEU A 173 11.90 9.53 -11.04
N LEU A 174 11.83 10.25 -9.91
CA LEU A 174 12.77 11.33 -9.61
C LEU A 174 14.21 10.80 -9.46
N ARG A 175 14.39 9.64 -8.81
CA ARG A 175 15.70 8.97 -8.74
C ARG A 175 16.18 8.57 -10.14
N LEU A 176 15.32 7.97 -10.96
CA LEU A 176 15.68 7.58 -12.33
C LEU A 176 16.07 8.78 -13.19
N ALA A 177 15.32 9.89 -13.10
CA ALA A 177 15.63 11.15 -13.76
C ALA A 177 17.00 11.69 -13.35
N THR A 178 17.29 11.69 -12.04
CA THR A 178 18.58 12.15 -11.50
C THR A 178 19.73 11.29 -12.05
N HIS A 179 19.58 9.96 -12.03
CA HIS A 179 20.61 9.07 -12.55
C HIS A 179 20.79 9.18 -14.07
N ALA A 180 19.71 9.44 -14.82
CA ALA A 180 19.77 9.70 -16.26
C ALA A 180 20.57 10.97 -16.54
N GLN A 181 20.25 12.05 -15.82
CA GLN A 181 20.96 13.32 -15.94
C GLN A 181 22.46 13.18 -15.64
N THR A 182 22.84 12.46 -14.58
CA THR A 182 24.25 12.24 -14.24
C THR A 182 24.99 11.39 -15.28
N ALA A 183 24.28 10.60 -16.07
CA ALA A 183 24.83 9.79 -17.15
C ALA A 183 24.81 10.50 -18.52
N GLY A 184 24.37 11.76 -18.59
CA GLY A 184 24.24 12.50 -19.84
C GLY A 184 23.04 12.07 -20.70
N GLU A 185 22.07 11.36 -20.12
CA GLU A 185 20.86 10.90 -20.81
C GLU A 185 19.70 11.88 -20.62
N ALA A 186 18.74 11.83 -21.55
CA ALA A 186 17.54 12.66 -21.49
C ALA A 186 16.68 12.34 -20.23
N GLY A 187 16.38 13.36 -19.44
CA GLY A 187 15.50 13.26 -18.26
C GLY A 187 14.00 13.36 -18.57
N PHE A 188 13.64 13.78 -19.78
CA PHE A 188 12.27 14.14 -20.18
C PHE A 188 11.26 13.02 -19.91
N THR A 189 11.55 11.79 -20.35
CA THR A 189 10.66 10.62 -20.20
C THR A 189 10.27 10.41 -18.73
N TRP A 190 11.22 10.55 -17.81
CA TRP A 190 10.97 10.37 -16.37
C TRP A 190 10.12 11.49 -15.78
N GLY A 191 10.35 12.75 -16.22
CA GLY A 191 9.54 13.90 -15.83
C GLY A 191 8.08 13.80 -16.33
N LEU A 192 7.88 13.34 -17.56
CA LEU A 192 6.56 13.06 -18.12
C LEU A 192 5.80 12.04 -17.28
N LEU A 193 6.44 10.91 -16.95
CA LEU A 193 5.85 9.86 -16.12
C LEU A 193 5.54 10.36 -14.70
N TYR A 194 6.39 11.22 -14.13
CA TYR A 194 6.15 11.82 -12.82
C TYR A 194 4.86 12.64 -12.82
N GLY A 195 4.69 13.52 -13.82
CA GLY A 195 3.48 14.33 -13.96
C GLY A 195 2.21 13.50 -14.17
N ARG A 196 2.29 12.41 -14.93
CA ARG A 196 1.16 11.46 -15.09
C ARG A 196 0.74 10.83 -13.76
N GLU A 197 1.71 10.46 -12.92
CA GLU A 197 1.41 9.91 -11.60
C GLU A 197 0.85 10.96 -10.62
N GLU A 198 1.27 12.23 -10.71
CA GLU A 198 0.63 13.32 -9.97
C GLU A 198 -0.84 13.51 -10.37
N ALA A 199 -1.14 13.48 -11.67
CA ALA A 199 -2.51 13.58 -12.16
C ALA A 199 -3.37 12.39 -11.68
N ARG A 200 -2.83 11.17 -11.73
CA ARG A 200 -3.51 9.98 -11.20
C ARG A 200 -3.75 10.08 -9.69
N ALA A 201 -2.78 10.57 -8.92
CA ALA A 201 -2.93 10.78 -7.48
C ALA A 201 -4.11 11.73 -7.18
N ARG A 202 -4.22 12.85 -7.91
CA ARG A 202 -5.35 13.78 -7.78
C ARG A 202 -6.68 13.11 -8.08
N ALA A 203 -6.77 12.33 -9.17
CA ALA A 203 -7.99 11.59 -9.51
C ALA A 203 -8.40 10.59 -8.41
N TYR A 204 -7.45 9.88 -7.80
CA TYR A 204 -7.73 9.00 -6.67
C TYR A 204 -8.18 9.77 -5.42
N GLU A 205 -7.60 10.94 -5.15
CA GLU A 205 -8.03 11.81 -4.05
C GLU A 205 -9.49 12.25 -4.23
N GLU A 206 -9.87 12.70 -5.42
CA GLU A 206 -11.25 13.08 -5.75
C GLU A 206 -12.22 11.90 -5.58
N GLU A 207 -11.83 10.70 -6.00
CA GLU A 207 -12.68 9.51 -5.85
C GLU A 207 -12.86 9.13 -4.37
N VAL A 208 -11.81 9.28 -3.57
CA VAL A 208 -11.90 9.10 -2.12
C VAL A 208 -12.85 10.12 -1.50
N GLU A 209 -12.81 11.39 -1.92
CA GLU A 209 -13.77 12.40 -1.44
C GLU A 209 -15.21 12.09 -1.84
N ARG A 210 -15.45 11.64 -3.07
CA ARG A 210 -16.77 11.20 -3.53
C ARG A 210 -17.32 10.05 -2.67
N LEU A 211 -16.49 9.04 -2.38
CA LEU A 211 -16.90 7.93 -1.50
C LEU A 211 -17.19 8.40 -0.07
N ARG A 212 -16.46 9.41 0.43
CA ARG A 212 -16.67 9.96 1.77
C ARG A 212 -17.93 10.83 1.87
N ALA A 213 -18.31 11.52 0.79
CA ALA A 213 -19.50 12.38 0.77
C ALA A 213 -20.82 11.59 0.77
N GLY A 214 -20.81 10.33 0.30
CA GLY A 214 -21.97 9.44 0.35
C GLY A 214 -22.14 8.63 1.65
N GLU A 215 -21.31 8.87 2.67
CA GLU A 215 -21.15 8.06 3.89
C GLU A 215 -21.68 8.70 5.18
#